data_AF-A0A950IY73-F1
#
_entry.id   AF-A0A950IY73-F1
#
_cell.length_a   1.000
_cell.length_b   1.000
_cell.length_c   1.000
_cell.angle_alpha   90.00
_cell.angle_beta   90.00
_cell.angle_gamma   90.00
#
_symmetry.space_group_name_H-M   'P 1'
#
loop_
_entity.id
_entity.type
_entity.pdbx_description
1 polymer ?
#
loop_
_entity_poly.entity_id
_entity_poly.type
_entity_poly.pdbx_seq_one_letter_code
_entity_poly.pdbx_strand_id
1 'polypeptide(L)'
;LADPQFYTIVEQASGHAVGLASYLRIDPANGVIEVGHLNFSPLLQQTAAATEAMYLMMRHAFELGYRRYEWKCNALNVPSRRAAERLGFLFEGLFRQSMITKGRNRDTAWYSILDGEWPAVRLRLEQWLSVDNFDAAGRQQLSLSSMMASWRQQGI
;
A
#
# COMPACT_ATOMS: atom_id res chain seq x y z
N LEU A 1 -10.85 -15.47 3.18
CA LEU A 1 -11.31 -14.29 2.41
C LEU A 1 -11.74 -14.78 1.02
N ALA A 2 -12.71 -14.14 0.36
CA ALA A 2 -13.02 -14.42 -1.04
C ALA A 2 -11.96 -13.81 -1.97
N ASP A 3 -11.80 -14.28 -3.21
CA ASP A 3 -10.79 -13.75 -4.13
C ASP A 3 -11.41 -13.34 -5.48
N PRO A 4 -11.35 -12.04 -5.87
CA PRO A 4 -10.92 -10.90 -5.05
C PRO A 4 -11.98 -10.50 -3.99
N GLN A 5 -11.52 -10.03 -2.83
CA GLN A 5 -12.36 -9.44 -1.77
C GLN A 5 -12.27 -7.91 -1.84
N PHE A 6 -13.36 -7.26 -2.24
CA PHE A 6 -13.44 -5.80 -2.32
C PHE A 6 -13.87 -5.15 -1.01
N TYR A 7 -13.37 -3.93 -0.80
CA TYR A 7 -13.72 -3.03 0.29
C TYR A 7 -13.94 -1.62 -0.25
N THR A 8 -14.96 -0.95 0.28
CA THR A 8 -15.20 0.48 0.07
C THR A 8 -14.45 1.27 1.13
N ILE A 9 -13.71 2.29 0.71
CA ILE A 9 -13.06 3.25 1.62
C ILE A 9 -14.06 4.36 1.90
N VAL A 10 -14.44 4.52 3.16
CA VAL A 10 -15.40 5.51 3.63
C VAL A 10 -14.68 6.55 4.47
N GLU A 11 -14.85 7.83 4.14
CA GLU A 11 -14.35 8.93 4.97
C GLU A 11 -15.25 9.07 6.20
N GLN A 12 -14.69 8.92 7.40
CA GLN A 12 -15.48 8.90 8.64
C GLN A 12 -16.22 10.23 8.91
N ALA A 13 -15.60 11.36 8.59
CA ALA A 13 -16.17 12.69 8.87
C ALA A 13 -17.43 12.98 8.06
N SER A 14 -17.48 12.53 6.79
CA SER A 14 -18.60 12.79 5.89
C SER A 14 -19.52 11.56 5.70
N GLY A 15 -19.03 10.35 6.00
CA GLY A 15 -19.72 9.10 5.69
C GLY A 15 -19.69 8.73 4.20
N HIS A 16 -18.99 9.49 3.36
CA HIS A 16 -18.98 9.24 1.92
C HIS A 16 -18.01 8.13 1.52
N ALA A 17 -18.43 7.32 0.54
CA ALA A 17 -17.54 6.40 -0.16
C ALA A 17 -16.58 7.20 -1.06
N VAL A 18 -15.29 7.17 -0.73
CA VAL A 18 -14.24 7.97 -1.39
C VAL A 18 -13.20 7.11 -2.11
N GLY A 19 -13.33 5.78 -2.07
CA GLY A 19 -12.47 4.88 -2.84
C GLY A 19 -12.84 3.41 -2.73
N LEU A 20 -12.05 2.59 -3.43
CA LEU A 20 -12.14 1.14 -3.47
C LEU A 20 -10.73 0.55 -3.34
N ALA A 21 -10.63 -0.56 -2.61
CA ALA A 21 -9.46 -1.43 -2.58
C ALA A 21 -9.90 -2.89 -2.52
N SER A 22 -8.99 -3.81 -2.81
CA SER A 22 -9.26 -5.24 -2.64
C SER A 22 -8.04 -5.99 -2.15
N TYR A 23 -8.30 -7.10 -1.47
CA TYR A 23 -7.36 -8.21 -1.48
C TYR A 23 -7.64 -9.10 -2.68
N LEU A 24 -6.58 -9.60 -3.31
CA LEU A 24 -6.65 -10.51 -4.44
C LEU A 24 -5.47 -11.47 -4.45
N ARG A 25 -5.54 -12.50 -5.28
CA ARG A 25 -4.53 -13.57 -5.37
C ARG A 25 -4.20 -14.12 -3.99
N ILE A 26 -5.25 -14.50 -3.29
CA ILE A 26 -5.18 -14.90 -1.89
C ILE A 26 -4.70 -16.35 -1.84
N ASP A 27 -3.56 -16.58 -1.21
CA ASP A 27 -2.97 -17.90 -1.02
C ASP A 27 -2.80 -18.18 0.48
N PRO A 28 -3.84 -18.74 1.14
CA PRO A 28 -3.76 -19.06 2.56
C PRO A 28 -2.73 -20.15 2.88
N ALA A 29 -2.45 -21.06 1.93
CA ALA A 29 -1.53 -22.18 2.17
C ALA A 29 -0.09 -21.68 2.34
N ASN A 30 0.30 -20.65 1.58
CA ASN A 30 1.62 -20.03 1.67
C ASN A 30 1.62 -18.72 2.49
N GLY A 31 0.46 -18.23 2.92
CA GLY A 31 0.33 -16.95 3.62
C GLY A 31 0.70 -15.76 2.74
N VAL A 32 0.29 -15.75 1.47
CA VAL A 32 0.56 -14.67 0.51
C VAL A 32 -0.75 -13.98 0.10
N ILE A 33 -0.77 -12.65 0.11
CA ILE A 33 -1.93 -11.88 -0.32
C ILE A 33 -1.49 -10.61 -1.03
N GLU A 34 -2.19 -10.21 -2.09
CA GLU A 34 -1.94 -8.98 -2.82
C GLU A 34 -2.98 -7.92 -2.43
N VAL A 35 -2.56 -6.65 -2.38
CA VAL A 35 -3.47 -5.51 -2.44
C VAL A 35 -3.51 -4.93 -3.83
N GLY A 36 -4.71 -4.72 -4.35
CA GLY A 36 -4.90 -4.27 -5.72
C GLY A 36 -6.32 -3.81 -5.99
N HIS A 37 -6.63 -3.63 -7.28
CA HIS A 37 -7.83 -2.93 -7.74
C HIS A 37 -8.08 -1.59 -7.03
N LEU A 38 -7.00 -0.87 -6.73
CA LEU A 38 -7.06 0.42 -6.06
C LEU A 38 -7.69 1.48 -6.97
N ASN A 39 -8.73 2.13 -6.48
CA ASN A 39 -9.36 3.28 -7.13
C ASN A 39 -9.71 4.32 -6.07
N PHE A 40 -8.91 5.37 -5.97
CA PHE A 40 -9.13 6.46 -5.03
C PHE A 40 -9.75 7.64 -5.77
N SER A 41 -10.85 8.17 -5.24
CA SER A 41 -11.43 9.42 -5.77
C SER A 41 -10.48 10.61 -5.52
N PRO A 42 -10.66 11.74 -6.22
CA PRO A 42 -9.90 12.95 -5.95
C PRO A 42 -9.97 13.44 -4.49
N LEU A 43 -11.05 13.12 -3.77
CA LEU A 43 -11.21 13.45 -2.35
C LEU A 43 -10.25 12.66 -1.46
N LEU A 44 -9.84 11.47 -1.89
CA LEU A 44 -8.96 10.59 -1.12
C LEU A 44 -7.49 10.71 -1.54
N GLN A 45 -7.22 10.98 -2.82
CA GLN A 45 -5.85 11.02 -3.35
C GLN A 45 -4.97 12.03 -2.62
N GLN A 46 -3.74 11.62 -2.30
CA GLN A 46 -2.73 12.47 -1.63
C GLN A 46 -3.12 12.98 -0.23
N THR A 47 -4.07 12.32 0.44
CA THR A 47 -4.47 12.63 1.82
C THR A 47 -3.83 11.68 2.85
N ALA A 48 -3.92 12.04 4.13
CA ALA A 48 -3.59 11.13 5.23
C ALA A 48 -4.51 9.90 5.23
N ALA A 49 -5.80 10.09 4.96
CA ALA A 49 -6.79 9.01 4.88
C ALA A 49 -6.45 7.96 3.81
N ALA A 50 -5.85 8.34 2.67
CA ALA A 50 -5.36 7.37 1.68
C ALA A 50 -4.24 6.48 2.23
N THR A 51 -3.35 7.06 3.04
CA THR A 51 -2.25 6.31 3.68
C THR A 51 -2.82 5.42 4.78
N GLU A 52 -3.76 5.93 5.58
CA GLU A 52 -4.46 5.18 6.62
C GLU A 52 -5.21 3.97 6.05
N ALA A 53 -5.94 4.14 4.94
CA ALA A 53 -6.65 3.03 4.29
C ALA A 53 -5.69 1.89 3.90
N MET A 54 -4.51 2.22 3.40
CA MET A 54 -3.48 1.21 3.08
C MET A 54 -2.85 0.61 4.33
N TYR A 55 -2.61 1.41 5.38
CA TYR A 55 -2.16 0.92 6.69
C TYR A 55 -3.14 -0.09 7.29
N LEU A 56 -4.43 0.19 7.28
CA LEU A 56 -5.46 -0.72 7.81
C LEU A 56 -5.50 -2.03 7.02
N MET A 57 -5.41 -1.96 5.69
CA MET A 57 -5.34 -3.15 4.83
C MET A 57 -4.07 -3.97 5.09
N MET A 58 -2.90 -3.33 5.23
CA MET A 58 -1.65 -4.01 5.57
C MET A 58 -1.76 -4.68 6.94
N ARG A 59 -2.18 -3.92 7.96
CA ARG A 59 -2.32 -4.39 9.34
C ARG A 59 -3.21 -5.62 9.41
N HIS A 60 -4.38 -5.56 8.80
CA HIS A 60 -5.32 -6.67 8.81
C HIS A 60 -4.74 -7.94 8.15
N ALA A 61 -4.03 -7.82 7.02
CA ALA A 61 -3.39 -8.96 6.37
C ALA A 61 -2.35 -9.64 7.29
N PHE A 62 -1.49 -8.87 7.95
CA PHE A 62 -0.50 -9.41 8.88
C PHE A 62 -1.12 -9.95 10.17
N GLU A 63 -2.18 -9.32 10.69
CA GLU A 63 -2.96 -9.84 11.84
C GLU A 63 -3.64 -11.19 11.53
N LEU A 64 -4.03 -11.41 10.28
CA LEU A 64 -4.51 -12.71 9.81
C LEU A 64 -3.39 -13.77 9.68
N GLY A 65 -2.14 -13.41 9.94
CA GLY A 65 -0.99 -14.32 9.89
C GLY A 65 -0.36 -14.49 8.50
N TYR A 66 -0.71 -13.63 7.53
CA TYR A 66 -0.03 -13.66 6.23
C TYR A 66 1.43 -13.23 6.38
N ARG A 67 2.30 -13.93 5.66
CA ARG A 67 3.75 -13.76 5.73
C ARG A 67 4.30 -12.83 4.66
N ARG A 68 3.51 -12.58 3.62
CA ARG A 68 3.89 -11.78 2.47
C ARG A 68 2.70 -10.98 1.95
N TYR A 69 2.88 -9.67 1.90
CA TYR A 69 1.92 -8.71 1.38
C TYR A 69 2.42 -8.09 0.08
N GLU A 70 1.72 -8.28 -1.02
CA GLU A 70 2.20 -7.93 -2.36
C GLU A 70 1.53 -6.66 -2.92
N TRP A 71 2.31 -5.89 -3.68
CA TRP A 71 1.82 -4.82 -4.53
C TRP A 71 2.37 -4.98 -5.94
N LYS A 72 1.50 -4.86 -6.94
CA LYS A 72 1.89 -4.91 -8.36
C LYS A 72 1.29 -3.79 -9.15
N CYS A 73 2.08 -3.29 -10.08
CA CYS A 73 1.62 -2.28 -11.00
C CYS A 73 2.31 -2.41 -12.36
N ASN A 74 1.76 -1.72 -13.36
CA ASN A 74 2.46 -1.54 -14.62
C ASN A 74 3.78 -0.80 -14.35
N ALA A 75 4.90 -1.27 -14.90
CA ALA A 75 6.21 -0.65 -14.76
C ALA A 75 6.26 0.83 -15.17
N LEU A 76 5.40 1.23 -16.11
CA LEU A 76 5.23 2.60 -16.58
C LEU A 76 4.35 3.46 -15.67
N ASN A 77 3.64 2.87 -14.71
CA ASN A 77 2.83 3.60 -13.73
C ASN A 77 3.71 4.11 -12.58
N VAL A 78 4.47 5.18 -12.88
CA VAL A 78 5.36 5.84 -11.92
C VAL A 78 4.64 6.25 -10.61
N PRO A 79 3.42 6.82 -10.63
CA PRO A 79 2.69 7.13 -9.39
C PRO A 79 2.46 5.91 -8.49
N SER A 80 2.04 4.77 -9.05
CA SER A 80 1.79 3.54 -8.28
C SER A 80 3.08 2.95 -7.72
N ARG A 81 4.18 2.97 -8.48
CA ARG A 81 5.50 2.54 -8.02
C ARG A 81 5.99 3.38 -6.84
N ARG A 82 5.90 4.72 -6.97
CA ARG A 82 6.24 5.65 -5.89
C ARG A 82 5.37 5.46 -4.65
N ALA A 83 4.09 5.13 -4.83
CA ALA A 83 3.19 4.84 -3.71
C ALA A 83 3.60 3.57 -2.98
N ALA A 84 3.87 2.47 -3.69
CA ALA A 84 4.38 1.23 -3.10
C ALA A 84 5.66 1.49 -2.30
N GLU A 85 6.63 2.19 -2.90
CA GLU A 85 7.89 2.51 -2.25
C GLU A 85 7.70 3.44 -1.03
N ARG A 86 6.81 4.44 -1.12
CA ARG A 86 6.49 5.33 0.00
C ARG A 86 5.83 4.58 1.17
N LEU A 87 5.03 3.55 0.89
CA LEU A 87 4.34 2.74 1.89
C LEU A 87 5.21 1.64 2.52
N GLY A 88 6.47 1.52 2.09
CA GLY A 88 7.43 0.59 2.69
C GLY A 88 7.62 -0.71 1.92
N PHE A 89 6.91 -0.93 0.82
CA PHE A 89 7.17 -2.10 -0.02
C PHE A 89 8.57 -2.05 -0.63
N LEU A 90 9.22 -3.21 -0.74
CA LEU A 90 10.51 -3.40 -1.40
C LEU A 90 10.31 -3.94 -2.81
N PHE A 91 11.10 -3.44 -3.76
CA PHE A 91 11.05 -3.89 -5.16
C PHE A 91 11.79 -5.23 -5.31
N GLU A 92 11.16 -6.18 -5.98
CA GLU A 92 11.72 -7.53 -6.17
C GLU A 92 12.03 -7.87 -7.62
N GLY A 93 11.38 -7.21 -8.58
CA GLY A 93 11.68 -7.47 -9.98
C GLY A 93 10.61 -7.02 -10.96
N LEU A 94 10.94 -7.26 -12.23
CA LEU A 94 10.12 -6.91 -13.37
C LEU A 94 9.81 -8.14 -14.21
N PHE A 95 8.52 -8.45 -14.35
CA PHE A 95 8.07 -9.43 -15.33
C PHE A 95 7.82 -8.72 -16.65
N ARG A 96 8.75 -8.93 -17.60
CA ARG A 96 8.67 -8.38 -18.96
C ARG A 96 7.56 -9.08 -19.74
N GLN A 97 6.79 -8.31 -20.49
CA GLN A 97 5.64 -8.77 -21.28
C GLN A 97 4.65 -9.64 -20.51
N SER A 98 4.47 -9.34 -19.22
CA SER A 98 3.62 -10.15 -18.33
C SER A 98 2.15 -10.21 -18.76
N MET A 99 1.64 -9.15 -19.42
CA MET A 99 0.24 -9.04 -19.83
C MET A 99 0.09 -8.13 -21.04
N ILE A 100 -1.01 -8.30 -21.78
CA ILE A 100 -1.57 -7.25 -22.64
C ILE A 100 -2.72 -6.58 -21.90
N THR A 101 -2.66 -5.26 -21.71
CA THR A 101 -3.71 -4.48 -21.05
C THR A 101 -4.16 -3.36 -21.98
N LYS A 102 -5.47 -3.29 -22.27
CA LYS A 102 -6.05 -2.30 -23.20
C LYS A 102 -5.30 -2.22 -24.54
N GLY A 103 -4.96 -3.38 -25.11
CA GLY A 103 -4.26 -3.50 -26.38
C GLY A 103 -2.77 -3.12 -26.37
N ARG A 104 -2.16 -2.90 -25.20
CA ARG A 104 -0.73 -2.55 -25.07
C ARG A 104 0.02 -3.54 -24.19
N ASN A 105 1.32 -3.68 -24.46
CA ASN A 105 2.22 -4.43 -23.58
C ASN A 105 2.21 -3.86 -22.16
N ARG A 106 2.23 -4.75 -21.17
CA ARG A 106 2.43 -4.41 -19.77
C ARG A 106 3.53 -5.29 -19.17
N ASP A 107 4.62 -4.63 -18.83
CA ASP A 107 5.58 -5.17 -17.88
C ASP A 107 5.06 -4.92 -16.46
N THR A 108 5.17 -5.91 -15.57
CA THR A 108 4.67 -5.81 -14.20
C THR A 108 5.83 -5.68 -13.23
N ALA A 109 5.84 -4.58 -12.48
CA ALA A 109 6.76 -4.36 -11.37
C ALA A 109 6.16 -4.99 -10.10
N TRP A 110 6.98 -5.80 -9.42
CA TRP A 110 6.62 -6.55 -8.23
C TRP A 110 7.27 -5.95 -7.00
N TYR A 111 6.45 -5.80 -5.95
CA TYR A 111 6.89 -5.32 -4.65
C TYR A 111 6.26 -6.14 -3.53
N SER A 112 6.91 -6.20 -2.37
CA SER A 112 6.38 -6.87 -1.18
C SER A 112 6.75 -6.19 0.14
N ILE A 113 5.99 -6.54 1.18
CA ILE A 113 6.38 -6.41 2.60
C ILE A 113 6.28 -7.81 3.22
N LEU A 114 7.29 -8.21 3.98
CA LEU A 114 7.33 -9.48 4.70
C LEU A 114 6.89 -9.33 6.17
N ASP A 115 6.47 -10.43 6.79
CA ASP A 115 6.11 -10.49 8.22
C ASP A 115 7.20 -9.94 9.15
N GLY A 116 8.48 -10.26 8.89
CA GLY A 116 9.61 -9.73 9.65
C GLY A 116 9.87 -8.24 9.46
N GLU A 117 9.42 -7.66 8.34
CA GLU A 117 9.57 -6.23 8.02
C GLU A 117 8.40 -5.41 8.58
N TRP A 118 7.24 -6.03 8.69
CA TRP A 118 5.99 -5.37 9.08
C TRP A 118 6.10 -4.58 10.39
N PRO A 119 6.68 -5.07 11.50
CA PRO A 119 6.79 -4.28 12.73
C PRO A 119 7.47 -2.92 12.53
N ALA A 120 8.51 -2.88 11.70
CA ALA A 120 9.26 -1.65 11.43
C ALA A 120 8.51 -0.70 10.49
N VAL A 121 7.82 -1.23 9.48
CA VAL A 121 6.95 -0.47 8.57
C VAL A 121 5.75 0.10 9.33
N ARG A 122 5.11 -0.72 10.16
CA ARG A 122 3.97 -0.37 11.02
C ARG A 122 4.29 0.81 11.92
N LEU A 123 5.41 0.75 12.65
CA LEU A 123 5.85 1.83 13.54
C LEU A 123 5.93 3.17 12.82
N ARG A 124 6.45 3.19 11.59
CA ARG A 124 6.63 4.42 10.80
C ARG A 124 5.33 4.93 10.22
N LEU A 125 4.44 4.04 9.80
CA LEU A 125 3.08 4.41 9.39
C LEU A 125 2.31 5.01 10.57
N GLU A 126 2.39 4.40 11.75
CA GLU A 126 1.77 4.91 12.99
C GLU A 126 2.35 6.27 13.41
N GLN A 127 3.68 6.44 13.36
CA GLN A 127 4.33 7.73 13.62
C GLN A 127 3.90 8.80 12.62
N TRP A 128 3.82 8.46 11.33
CA TRP A 128 3.42 9.43 10.30
C TRP A 128 1.94 9.81 10.41
N LEU A 129 1.07 8.86 10.77
CA LEU A 129 -0.37 9.06 10.97
C LEU A 129 -0.70 9.73 12.31
N SER A 130 0.25 9.82 13.25
CA SER A 130 0.04 10.52 14.52
C SER A 130 -0.40 11.96 14.28
N VAL A 131 -1.35 12.42 15.08
CA VAL A 131 -1.80 13.83 15.10
C VAL A 131 -0.63 14.80 15.31
N ASP A 132 0.40 14.37 16.06
CA ASP A 132 1.59 15.17 16.34
C ASP A 132 2.45 15.42 15.09
N ASN A 133 2.29 14.64 14.02
CA ASN A 133 3.03 14.81 12.77
C ASN A 133 2.36 15.83 11.82
N PHE A 134 1.22 16.43 12.18
CA PHE A 134 0.52 17.41 11.35
C PHE A 134 0.40 18.75 12.08
N ASP A 135 0.67 19.84 11.36
CA ASP A 135 0.47 21.19 11.90
C ASP A 135 -1.02 21.59 11.89
N ALA A 136 -1.34 22.76 12.45
CA ALA A 136 -2.71 23.27 12.50
C ALA A 136 -3.35 23.50 11.10
N ALA A 137 -2.55 23.54 10.04
CA ALA A 137 -3.01 23.63 8.65
C ALA A 137 -3.11 22.25 7.96
N GLY A 138 -2.89 21.15 8.69
CA GLY A 138 -2.92 19.79 8.17
C GLY A 138 -1.69 19.41 7.34
N ARG A 139 -0.60 20.17 7.42
CA ARG A 139 0.64 19.86 6.70
C ARG A 139 1.51 18.93 7.53
N GLN A 140 2.01 17.86 6.90
CA GLN A 140 2.94 16.94 7.54
C GLN A 140 4.24 17.66 7.94
N GLN A 141 4.72 17.41 9.16
CA GLN A 141 5.99 17.92 9.67
C GLN A 141 7.16 17.04 9.19
N LEU A 142 6.98 15.72 9.24
CA LEU A 142 7.89 14.74 8.67
C LEU A 142 7.21 13.97 7.54
N SER A 143 7.93 13.78 6.45
CA SER A 143 7.42 13.02 5.31
C SER A 143 7.50 11.51 5.56
N LEU A 144 6.50 10.76 5.11
CA LEU A 144 6.55 9.29 5.18
C LEU A 144 7.75 8.74 4.41
N SER A 145 8.08 9.34 3.26
CA SER A 145 9.23 8.92 2.46
C SER A 145 10.55 9.05 3.22
N SER A 146 10.75 10.13 3.99
CA SER A 146 11.98 10.29 4.80
C SER A 146 12.02 9.30 5.98
N MET A 147 10.88 9.03 6.61
CA MET A 147 10.77 8.00 7.66
C MET A 147 11.04 6.60 7.12
N MET A 148 10.59 6.30 5.90
CA MET A 148 10.77 5.00 5.26
C MET A 148 12.19 4.79 4.72
N ALA A 149 12.85 5.86 4.27
CA ALA A 149 14.24 5.80 3.81
C ALA A 149 15.21 5.38 4.94
N SER A 150 15.00 5.86 6.18
CA SER A 150 15.85 5.50 7.31
C SER A 150 15.77 4.01 7.68
N TRP A 151 14.61 3.37 7.48
CA TRP A 151 14.43 1.94 7.69
C TRP A 151 15.20 1.09 6.68
N ARG A 152 15.09 1.43 5.39
CA ARG A 152 15.73 0.67 4.31
C ARG A 152 17.25 0.60 4.47
N GLN A 153 17.84 1.63 5.06
CA GLN A 153 19.28 1.69 5.34
C GLN A 153 19.70 0.86 6.56
N GLN A 154 18.76 0.45 7.42
CA GLN A 154 19.02 -0.27 8.67
C GLN A 154 18.79 -1.78 8.57
N GLY A 155 18.32 -2.30 7.42
CA GLY A 155 17.82 -3.67 7.34
C GLY A 155 17.92 -4.38 5.98
N ILE A 156 18.82 -3.93 5.08
CA ILE A 156 19.22 -4.66 3.87
C ILE A 156 20.73 -4.60 3.74
#